data_AF-A0A939JNE3-F1
#
_entry.id   AF-A0A939JNE3-F1
#
_cell.length_a   1.000
_cell.length_b   1.000
_cell.length_c   1.000
_cell.angle_alpha   90.00
_cell.angle_beta   90.00
_cell.angle_gamma   90.00
#
_symmetry.space_group_name_H-M   'P 1'
#
loop_
_entity.id
_entity.type
_entity.pdbx_description
1 polymer ?
#
loop_
_entity_poly.entity_id
_entity_poly.type
_entity_poly.pdbx_seq_one_letter_code
_entity_poly.pdbx_strand_id
1 'polypeptide(L)'
;HAGFRWDVDFLHIPGLLQTEDYSRALFSYVNPELPKGEVERWVEHRMQRRVIIDRADPIPYAAVIHEGALRIRVGDRVAARRQLARVLDISDADHVTVRVIPFDLDDFGG
;
A
#
# COMPACT_ATOMS: atom_id res chain seq x y z
N HIS A 1 14.60 -13.42 -15.04
CA HIS A 1 13.50 -12.44 -15.24
C HIS A 1 12.24 -12.99 -14.59
N ALA A 2 11.91 -12.54 -13.37
CA ALA A 2 10.67 -12.93 -12.72
C ALA A 2 9.53 -12.09 -13.31
N GLY A 3 8.68 -12.71 -14.12
CA GLY A 3 7.61 -12.04 -14.87
C GLY A 3 6.40 -11.66 -14.04
N PHE A 4 6.36 -12.00 -12.75
CA PHE A 4 5.28 -11.63 -11.86
C PHE A 4 5.66 -11.84 -10.40
N ARG A 5 5.22 -10.93 -9.52
CA ARG A 5 5.37 -11.02 -8.07
C ARG A 5 3.96 -10.88 -7.48
N TRP A 6 3.49 -11.95 -6.84
CA TRP A 6 2.27 -11.93 -6.03
C TRP A 6 2.68 -11.76 -4.57
N ASP A 7 2.39 -10.59 -4.01
CA ASP A 7 2.41 -10.37 -2.56
C ASP A 7 0.96 -10.37 -2.08
N VAL A 8 0.62 -11.24 -1.12
CA VAL A 8 -0.68 -11.22 -0.44
C VAL A 8 -0.42 -10.81 1.01
N ASP A 9 -0.63 -9.53 1.31
CA ASP A 9 -0.57 -8.96 2.66
C ASP A 9 -1.96 -8.43 3.00
N PHE A 10 -2.59 -9.05 3.99
CA PHE A 10 -3.98 -8.75 4.38
C PHE A 10 -4.09 -7.69 5.48
N LEU A 11 -2.97 -7.32 6.11
CA LEU A 11 -2.95 -6.42 7.26
C LEU A 11 -2.53 -5.00 6.89
N HIS A 12 -1.95 -4.79 5.71
CA HIS A 12 -1.47 -3.49 5.28
C HIS A 12 -1.85 -3.22 3.83
N ILE A 13 -2.09 -1.94 3.53
CA ILE A 13 -2.35 -1.50 2.16
C ILE A 13 -1.12 -1.82 1.28
N PRO A 14 -1.30 -2.33 0.04
CA PRO A 14 -0.19 -2.64 -0.86
C PRO A 14 0.80 -1.50 -1.05
N GLY A 15 2.10 -1.82 -1.06
CA GLY A 15 3.19 -0.83 -1.01
C GLY A 15 3.13 0.29 -2.07
N LEU A 16 2.65 0.00 -3.28
CA LEU A 16 2.53 0.99 -4.36
C LEU A 16 1.38 1.99 -4.14
N LEU A 17 0.39 1.64 -3.31
CA LEU A 17 -0.69 2.53 -2.92
C LEU A 17 -0.37 3.34 -1.66
N GLN A 18 0.75 3.04 -0.99
CA GLN A 18 1.10 3.68 0.27
C GLN A 18 1.58 5.13 0.09
N THR A 19 1.23 5.96 1.06
CA THR A 19 1.78 7.29 1.27
C THR A 19 3.08 7.20 2.06
N GLU A 20 3.91 8.24 1.95
CA GLU A 20 5.18 8.33 2.67
C GLU A 20 4.99 8.17 4.19
N ASP A 21 4.02 8.90 4.77
CA ASP A 21 3.69 8.85 6.20
C ASP A 21 3.26 7.45 6.65
N TYR A 22 2.43 6.77 5.85
CA TYR A 22 2.01 5.40 6.13
C TYR A 22 3.18 4.42 6.06
N SER A 23 4.02 4.52 5.01
CA SER A 23 5.19 3.66 4.85
C SER A 23 6.19 3.84 5.98
N ARG A 24 6.44 5.09 6.41
CA ARG A 24 7.30 5.40 7.54
C ARG A 24 6.77 4.78 8.82
N ALA A 25 5.50 5.00 9.13
CA ALA A 25 4.86 4.44 10.33
C ALA A 25 4.88 2.90 10.32
N LEU A 26 4.57 2.28 9.18
CA LEU A 26 4.61 0.83 9.02
C LEU A 26 6.02 0.28 9.25
N PHE A 27 7.04 0.86 8.61
CA PHE A 27 8.42 0.39 8.74
C PHE A 27 8.97 0.57 10.14
N SER A 28 8.67 1.70 10.80
CA SER A 28 9.03 1.91 12.21
C SER A 28 8.33 0.92 13.14
N TYR A 29 7.08 0.54 12.85
CA TYR A 29 6.34 -0.42 13.66
C TYR A 29 6.86 -1.86 13.48
N VAL A 30 7.07 -2.30 12.24
CA VAL A 30 7.50 -3.68 11.95
C VAL A 30 9.00 -3.91 12.16
N ASN A 31 9.79 -2.84 12.27
CA ASN A 31 11.24 -2.91 12.53
C ASN A 31 11.67 -1.89 13.59
N PRO A 32 11.30 -2.09 14.87
CA PRO A 32 11.55 -1.10 15.92
C PRO A 32 13.04 -0.86 16.21
N GLU A 33 13.90 -1.83 15.88
CA GLU A 33 15.35 -1.75 16.08
C GLU A 33 16.08 -1.03 14.92
N LEU A 34 15.40 -0.77 13.79
CA LEU A 34 16.04 -0.09 12.67
C LEU A 34 16.33 1.37 13.00
N PRO A 35 17.56 1.86 12.73
CA PRO A 35 17.86 3.28 12.83
C PRO A 35 16.93 4.10 11.94
N LYS A 36 16.53 5.29 12.41
CA LYS A 36 15.64 6.20 11.64
C LYS A 36 16.13 6.45 10.22
N GLY A 37 17.45 6.61 10.02
CA GLY A 37 18.02 6.81 8.68
C GLY A 37 17.81 5.64 7.72
N GLU A 38 17.81 4.40 8.20
CA GLU A 38 17.51 3.23 7.38
C GLU A 38 16.02 3.14 7.05
N VAL A 39 15.15 3.51 8.00
CA VAL A 39 13.70 3.63 7.73
C VAL A 39 13.44 4.63 6.61
N GLU A 40 14.03 5.82 6.66
CA GLU A 40 13.86 6.84 5.61
C GLU A 40 14.36 6.33 4.25
N ARG A 41 15.48 5.60 4.22
CA ARG A 41 15.99 4.99 2.98
C ARG A 41 15.01 3.98 2.38
N TRP A 42 14.34 3.20 3.23
CA TRP A 42 13.32 2.24 2.77
C TRP A 42 12.06 2.92 2.29
N VAL A 43 11.64 3.99 2.98
CA VAL A 43 10.53 4.86 2.54
C VAL A 43 10.84 5.46 1.18
N GLU A 44 12.02 6.05 1.01
CA GLU A 44 12.45 6.64 -0.26
C GLU A 44 12.42 5.61 -1.39
N HIS A 45 13.02 4.45 -1.18
CA HIS A 45 13.00 3.38 -2.18
C HIS A 45 11.57 2.89 -2.51
N ARG A 46 10.65 2.87 -1.53
CA ARG A 46 9.23 2.59 -1.79
C ARG A 46 8.56 3.69 -2.62
N MET A 47 8.82 4.96 -2.30
CA MET A 47 8.28 6.10 -3.06
C MET A 47 8.82 6.15 -4.49
N GLN A 48 10.09 5.82 -4.71
CA GLN A 48 10.67 5.70 -6.05
C GLN A 48 9.97 4.62 -6.89
N ARG A 49 9.61 3.48 -6.29
CA ARG A 49 8.86 2.41 -6.99
C ARG A 49 7.43 2.80 -7.30
N ARG A 50 6.79 3.64 -6.46
CA ARG A 50 5.42 4.11 -6.71
C ARG A 50 5.30 4.88 -8.02
N VAL A 51 6.36 5.54 -8.49
CA VAL A 51 6.36 6.31 -9.75
C VAL A 51 5.92 5.46 -10.95
N ILE A 52 6.05 4.13 -10.91
CA ILE A 52 5.63 3.24 -12.02
C ILE A 52 4.13 3.32 -12.34
N ILE A 53 3.28 3.64 -11.35
CA ILE A 53 1.82 3.79 -11.55
C ILE A 53 1.40 5.25 -11.77
N ASP A 54 2.28 6.21 -11.46
CA ASP A 54 2.02 7.66 -11.57
C ASP A 54 2.66 8.28 -12.85
N ARG A 55 3.40 7.51 -13.66
CA ARG A 55 4.10 7.99 -14.88
C ARG A 55 3.16 8.15 -16.07
N ALA A 56 3.59 8.92 -17.09
CA ALA A 56 2.80 9.22 -18.29
C ALA A 56 2.42 7.99 -19.14
N ASP A 57 3.23 6.92 -19.10
CA ASP A 57 2.93 5.61 -19.71
C ASP A 57 2.80 4.56 -18.60
N PRO A 58 1.71 4.56 -17.82
CA PRO A 58 1.64 3.78 -16.59
C PRO A 58 1.48 2.28 -16.86
N ILE A 59 2.00 1.47 -15.94
CA ILE A 59 1.83 0.01 -16.01
C ILE A 59 0.44 -0.33 -15.43
N PRO A 60 -0.36 -1.21 -16.09
CA PRO A 60 -1.59 -1.71 -15.52
C PRO A 60 -1.35 -2.31 -14.13
N TYR A 61 -2.09 -1.82 -13.13
CA TYR A 61 -1.90 -2.22 -11.74
C TYR A 61 -3.20 -2.75 -11.16
N ALA A 62 -3.16 -3.98 -10.65
CA ALA A 62 -4.27 -4.58 -9.93
C ALA A 62 -3.85 -4.85 -8.49
N ALA A 63 -4.64 -4.36 -7.55
CA ALA A 63 -4.48 -4.60 -6.13
C ALA A 63 -5.73 -5.27 -5.57
N VAL A 64 -5.52 -6.29 -4.74
CA VAL A 64 -6.57 -6.86 -3.89
C VAL A 64 -6.23 -6.52 -2.45
N ILE A 65 -7.16 -5.91 -1.74
CA ILE A 65 -6.97 -5.41 -0.37
C ILE A 65 -8.05 -6.03 0.51
N HIS A 66 -7.67 -6.64 1.62
CA HIS A 66 -8.66 -7.06 2.60
C HIS A 66 -9.18 -5.86 3.40
N GLU A 67 -10.48 -5.82 3.69
CA GLU A 67 -11.13 -4.72 4.40
C GLU A 67 -10.45 -4.39 5.74
N GLY A 68 -9.90 -5.40 6.41
CA GLY A 68 -9.05 -5.23 7.60
C GLY A 68 -7.92 -4.21 7.41
N ALA A 69 -7.18 -4.27 6.29
CA ALA A 69 -6.11 -3.32 6.00
C ALA A 69 -6.60 -1.88 5.81
N LEU A 70 -7.85 -1.69 5.35
CA LEU A 70 -8.47 -0.36 5.22
C LEU A 70 -8.98 0.18 6.57
N ARG A 71 -9.29 -0.71 7.53
CA ARG A 71 -9.79 -0.33 8.86
C ARG A 71 -8.65 -0.10 9.88
N ILE A 72 -7.48 -0.73 9.69
CA ILE A 72 -6.32 -0.55 10.57
C ILE A 72 -5.75 0.86 10.42
N ARG A 73 -5.56 1.54 11.55
CA ARG A 73 -4.92 2.86 11.60
C ARG A 73 -3.42 2.70 11.78
N VAL A 74 -2.68 2.70 10.68
CA VAL A 74 -1.22 2.76 10.72
C VAL A 74 -0.78 4.22 10.83
N GLY A 75 0.12 4.50 11.78
CA GLY A 75 0.53 5.87 12.12
C GLY A 75 -0.55 6.60 12.92
N ASP A 76 -0.70 7.89 12.69
CA ASP A 76 -1.74 8.70 13.34
C ASP A 76 -3.02 8.78 12.49
N ARG A 77 -4.05 9.43 13.05
CA ARG A 77 -5.36 9.59 12.39
C ARG A 77 -5.27 10.37 11.07
N VAL A 78 -4.34 11.32 10.96
CA VAL A 78 -4.16 12.16 9.77
C VAL A 78 -3.49 11.35 8.67
N ALA A 79 -2.43 10.62 8.99
CA ALA A 79 -1.73 9.70 8.08
C ALA A 79 -2.68 8.60 7.56
N ALA A 80 -3.44 7.97 8.46
CA ALA A 80 -4.42 6.94 8.05
C ALA A 80 -5.51 7.50 7.12
N ARG A 81 -6.03 8.71 7.39
CA ARG A 81 -7.00 9.37 6.50
C ARG A 81 -6.39 9.70 5.13
N ARG A 82 -5.17 10.26 5.10
CA ARG A 82 -4.44 10.56 3.86
C ARG A 82 -4.18 9.30 3.05
N GLN A 83 -3.86 8.20 3.73
CA GLN A 83 -3.67 6.91 3.08
C GLN A 83 -4.95 6.42 2.39
N LEU A 84 -6.10 6.50 3.05
CA LEU A 84 -7.38 6.09 2.44
C LEU A 84 -7.76 7.01 1.27
N ALA A 85 -7.58 8.33 1.42
CA ALA A 85 -7.78 9.27 0.33
C ALA A 85 -6.89 8.93 -0.88
N ARG A 86 -5.63 8.58 -0.65
CA ARG A 86 -4.73 8.17 -1.73
C ARG A 86 -5.20 6.91 -2.47
N VAL A 87 -5.77 5.93 -1.75
CA VAL A 87 -6.33 4.74 -2.39
C VAL A 87 -7.49 5.12 -3.33
N LEU A 88 -8.36 6.04 -2.89
CA LEU A 88 -9.46 6.56 -3.71
C LEU A 88 -8.91 7.30 -4.94
N ASP A 89 -8.00 8.25 -4.74
CA ASP A 89 -7.43 9.07 -5.82
C ASP A 89 -6.74 8.22 -6.90
N ILE A 90 -6.03 7.15 -6.49
CA ILE A 90 -5.38 6.24 -7.45
C ILE A 90 -6.43 5.37 -8.17
N SER A 91 -7.47 4.94 -7.46
CA SER A 91 -8.49 4.05 -8.02
C SER A 91 -9.34 4.70 -9.12
N ASP A 92 -9.32 6.03 -9.21
CA ASP A 92 -9.97 6.78 -10.29
C ASP A 92 -9.20 6.71 -11.63
N ALA A 93 -7.96 6.20 -11.63
CA ALA A 93 -7.18 6.07 -12.85
C ALA A 93 -7.55 4.79 -13.63
N ASP A 94 -7.79 4.92 -14.94
CA ASP A 94 -8.25 3.82 -15.80
C ASP A 94 -7.32 2.59 -15.84
N HIS A 95 -6.02 2.78 -15.59
CA HIS A 95 -5.02 1.71 -15.55
C HIS A 95 -4.88 1.03 -14.19
N VAL A 96 -5.64 1.46 -13.18
CA VAL A 96 -5.60 0.90 -11.83
C VAL A 96 -6.92 0.24 -11.47
N THR A 97 -6.84 -0.97 -10.93
CA THR A 97 -7.99 -1.67 -10.35
C THR A 97 -7.70 -2.01 -8.90
N VAL A 98 -8.53 -1.49 -7.99
CA VAL A 98 -8.50 -1.85 -6.57
C VAL A 98 -9.73 -2.67 -6.25
N ARG A 99 -9.53 -3.90 -5.77
CA ARG A 99 -10.60 -4.78 -5.29
C ARG A 99 -10.50 -4.94 -3.79
N VAL A 100 -11.63 -4.86 -3.11
CA VAL A 100 -11.69 -5.06 -1.66
C VAL A 100 -12.33 -6.42 -1.36
N ILE A 101 -11.68 -7.20 -0.50
CA ILE A 101 -12.26 -8.40 0.11
C ILE A 101 -12.94 -7.96 1.40
N PRO A 102 -14.28 -7.95 1.49
CA PRO A 102 -14.98 -7.56 2.70
C PRO A 102 -14.96 -8.69 3.74
N PHE A 103 -15.21 -8.35 5.00
CA PHE A 103 -15.25 -9.33 6.11
C PHE A 103 -16.37 -10.36 5.97
N ASP A 104 -17.43 -10.03 5.25
CA ASP A 104 -18.61 -10.88 5.04
C ASP A 104 -18.51 -11.74 3.78
N LEU A 105 -17.35 -11.78 3.12
CA LEU A 105 -17.13 -12.68 1.99
C LEU A 105 -16.92 -14.11 2.48
N ASP A 106 -17.90 -14.97 2.17
CA ASP A 106 -17.79 -16.42 2.38
C ASP A 106 -16.76 -17.03 1.41
N ASP A 107 -16.18 -18.17 1.82
CA ASP A 107 -15.26 -19.00 1.03
C ASP A 107 -13.97 -18.32 0.54
N PHE A 108 -13.56 -17.20 1.15
CA PHE A 108 -12.27 -16.58 0.84
C PHE A 108 -11.11 -17.37 1.47
N GLY A 109 -10.45 -18.21 0.67
CA GLY A 109 -9.38 -19.13 1.11
C GLY A 109 -7.95 -18.55 1.16
N GLY A 110 -7.74 -17.33 0.66
CA GLY A 110 -6.41 -16.76 0.45
C GLY A 110 -5.73 -17.26 -0.82
#